data_AF-A0AAX4K0C0-F1
#
_entry.id   AF-A0AAX4K0C0-F1
#
_cell.length_a   1.000
_cell.length_b   1.000
_cell.length_c   1.000
_cell.angle_alpha   90.00
_cell.angle_beta   90.00
_cell.angle_gamma   90.00
#
_symmetry.space_group_name_H-M   'P 1'
#
loop_
_entity.id
_entity.type
_entity.pdbx_description
1 polymer ?
#
loop_
_entity_poly.entity_id
_entity_poly.type
_entity_poly.pdbx_seq_one_letter_code
_entity_poly.pdbx_strand_id
1 'polypeptide(L)'
;MVGIEYIVVSALAIAGGMVHAQDDLQQIWKPKCIFEMDSYQHAFEGVCQNYGSAIASGLKFHSTSWGEVNATVAEAACRWESSDGYTTNFAGSIAAKLGGAQVGVPVPPEV
;
A
#
# COMPACT_ATOMS: atom_id res chain seq x y z
N MET A 1 28.01 -28.79 5.25
CA MET A 1 26.74 -28.71 4.50
C MET A 1 25.73 -27.97 5.37
N VAL A 2 25.16 -26.89 4.82
CA VAL A 2 23.95 -26.14 5.22
C VAL A 2 24.02 -25.48 6.62
N GLY A 3 24.11 -24.16 6.80
CA GLY A 3 23.50 -23.04 6.06
C GLY A 3 22.19 -22.65 6.75
N ILE A 4 22.25 -21.85 7.82
CA ILE A 4 21.05 -21.24 8.41
C ILE A 4 21.21 -19.73 8.32
N GLU A 5 20.27 -19.16 7.57
CA GLU A 5 20.25 -17.80 7.05
C GLU A 5 20.01 -16.76 8.15
N TYR A 6 20.54 -15.57 7.88
CA TYR A 6 20.53 -14.40 8.74
C TYR A 6 19.10 -13.92 9.02
N ILE A 7 18.71 -13.94 10.29
CA ILE A 7 17.60 -13.12 10.78
C ILE A 7 18.15 -11.69 10.89
N VAL A 8 17.93 -10.87 9.86
CA VAL A 8 18.07 -9.42 9.99
C VAL A 8 16.82 -8.94 10.73
N VAL A 9 16.94 -8.88 12.06
CA VAL A 9 15.98 -8.19 12.92
C VAL A 9 16.05 -6.71 12.55
N SER A 10 15.00 -6.21 11.91
CA SER A 10 14.83 -4.80 11.57
C SER A 10 15.09 -3.94 12.81
N ALA A 11 16.09 -3.06 12.68
CA ALA A 11 16.47 -2.13 13.72
C ALA A 11 15.29 -1.19 14.03
N LEU A 12 14.85 -1.28 15.28
CA LEU A 12 13.95 -0.38 15.95
C LEU A 12 14.56 1.02 15.98
N ALA A 13 14.00 1.95 15.21
CA ALA A 13 14.21 3.39 15.40
C ALA A 13 12.87 4.01 15.83
N ILE A 14 12.55 3.92 17.12
CA ILE A 14 11.49 4.73 17.73
C ILE A 14 12.18 5.79 18.58
N ALA A 15 12.52 6.90 17.93
CA ALA A 15 13.02 8.09 18.59
C ALA A 15 12.42 9.33 17.91
N GLY A 16 11.37 9.86 18.53
CA GLY A 16 11.02 11.28 18.58
C GLY A 16 10.95 12.09 17.28
N GLY A 17 9.73 12.43 16.89
CA GLY A 17 9.42 13.79 16.43
C GLY A 17 9.32 13.99 14.91
N MET A 18 8.23 14.65 14.54
CA MET A 18 7.85 15.13 13.19
C MET A 18 7.14 14.08 12.33
N VAL A 19 5.80 14.13 12.41
CA VAL A 19 4.87 13.54 11.44
C VAL A 19 5.11 14.26 10.12
N HIS A 20 5.92 13.68 9.25
CA HIS A 20 6.14 14.19 7.90
C HIS A 20 5.07 13.58 7.01
N ALA A 21 4.59 14.32 6.00
CA ALA A 21 3.58 13.85 5.05
C ALA A 21 3.98 12.58 4.25
N GLN A 22 5.20 12.07 4.44
CA GLN A 22 5.74 10.78 3.98
C GLN A 22 5.36 9.58 4.89
N ASP A 23 4.92 9.80 6.14
CA ASP A 23 4.63 8.73 7.13
C ASP A 23 3.41 7.85 6.78
N ASP A 24 2.67 8.24 5.75
CA ASP A 24 1.44 7.55 5.33
C ASP A 24 1.65 6.63 4.14
N LEU A 25 2.80 6.69 3.45
CA LEU A 25 3.03 5.82 2.29
C LEU A 25 3.22 4.38 2.76
N GLN A 26 2.47 3.45 2.18
CA GLN A 26 2.62 2.03 2.43
C GLN A 26 3.38 1.38 1.27
N GLN A 27 4.39 0.59 1.61
CA GLN A 27 5.04 -0.23 0.60
C GLN A 27 4.10 -1.38 0.19
N ILE A 28 3.90 -1.56 -1.11
CA ILE A 28 3.06 -2.59 -1.69
C ILE A 28 3.81 -3.35 -2.79
N TRP A 29 3.59 -4.66 -2.83
CA TRP A 29 4.06 -5.55 -3.88
C TRP A 29 3.12 -5.53 -5.08
N LYS A 30 3.68 -5.44 -6.27
CA LYS A 30 2.97 -5.68 -7.53
C LYS A 30 2.66 -7.18 -7.69
N PRO A 31 1.44 -7.56 -8.10
CA PRO A 31 1.15 -8.94 -8.47
C PRO A 31 2.00 -9.42 -9.64
N LYS A 32 2.34 -10.71 -9.68
CA LYS A 32 3.12 -11.30 -10.79
C LYS A 32 2.43 -11.18 -12.16
N CYS A 33 1.10 -11.07 -12.19
CA CYS A 33 0.31 -10.96 -13.42
C CYS A 33 0.37 -9.58 -14.09
N ILE A 34 0.86 -8.55 -13.37
CA ILE A 34 1.12 -7.23 -13.95
C ILE A 34 2.62 -7.15 -14.23
N PHE A 35 3.01 -6.87 -15.47
CA PHE A 35 4.41 -6.89 -15.88
C PHE A 35 5.12 -5.57 -15.57
N GLU A 36 4.46 -4.44 -15.81
CA GLU A 36 5.05 -3.10 -15.67
C GLU A 36 4.50 -2.37 -14.43
N MET A 37 5.35 -1.55 -13.79
CA MET A 37 4.95 -0.75 -12.63
C MET A 37 3.95 0.34 -13.00
N ASP A 38 4.10 0.96 -14.17
CA ASP A 38 3.15 1.99 -14.66
C ASP A 38 1.74 1.44 -14.82
N SER A 39 1.61 0.22 -15.33
CA SER A 39 0.33 -0.48 -15.44
C SER A 39 -0.28 -0.76 -14.06
N TYR A 40 0.56 -1.11 -13.08
CA TYR A 40 0.11 -1.33 -11.71
C TYR A 40 -0.34 -0.02 -11.05
N GLN A 41 0.38 1.08 -11.27
CA GLN A 41 0.01 2.41 -10.81
C GLN A 41 -1.35 2.82 -11.35
N HIS A 42 -1.58 2.68 -12.67
CA HIS A 42 -2.85 3.07 -13.29
C HIS A 42 -4.02 2.23 -12.74
N ALA A 43 -3.81 0.92 -12.54
CA ALA A 43 -4.81 0.06 -11.92
C ALA A 43 -5.07 0.46 -10.46
N PHE A 44 -4.02 0.77 -9.70
CA PHE A 44 -4.12 1.23 -8.31
C PHE A 44 -4.92 2.52 -8.21
N GLU A 45 -4.58 3.54 -9.00
CA GLU A 45 -5.29 4.81 -9.05
C GLU A 45 -6.76 4.65 -9.47
N GLY A 46 -7.01 3.80 -10.48
CA GLY A 46 -8.37 3.50 -10.94
C GLY A 46 -9.22 2.83 -9.85
N VAL A 47 -8.66 1.84 -9.14
CA VAL A 47 -9.39 1.20 -8.02
C VAL A 47 -9.55 2.18 -6.87
N CYS A 48 -8.53 2.96 -6.52
CA CYS A 48 -8.61 4.02 -5.52
C CYS A 48 -9.77 5.00 -5.74
N GLN A 49 -9.94 5.49 -6.96
CA GLN A 49 -11.03 6.42 -7.25
C GLN A 49 -12.41 5.73 -7.18
N ASN A 50 -12.50 4.46 -7.56
CA ASN A 50 -13.76 3.72 -7.64
C ASN A 50 -14.14 2.92 -6.38
N TYR A 51 -13.20 2.67 -5.48
CA TYR A 51 -13.42 1.86 -4.27
C TYR A 51 -14.32 2.59 -3.26
N GLY A 52 -14.25 3.93 -3.21
CA GLY A 52 -15.15 4.75 -2.40
C GLY A 52 -16.63 4.54 -2.74
N SER A 53 -16.92 4.28 -4.02
CA SER A 53 -18.27 3.97 -4.51
C SER A 53 -18.80 2.60 -4.03
N ALA A 54 -17.90 1.67 -3.68
CA ALA A 54 -18.23 0.26 -3.51
C ALA A 54 -18.19 -0.23 -2.06
N ILE A 55 -17.37 0.37 -1.17
CA ILE A 55 -16.99 -0.30 0.10
C ILE A 55 -17.23 0.55 1.35
N ALA A 56 -17.39 1.87 1.26
CA ALA A 56 -17.54 2.69 2.46
C ALA A 56 -18.55 3.82 2.27
N SER A 57 -19.81 3.58 2.66
CA SER A 57 -20.79 4.64 2.86
C SER A 57 -20.22 5.68 3.83
N GLY A 58 -20.04 6.91 3.37
CA GLY A 58 -19.55 8.02 4.21
C GLY A 58 -18.08 8.39 4.05
N LEU A 59 -17.31 7.69 3.19
CA LEU A 59 -15.95 8.09 2.82
C LEU A 59 -15.93 8.75 1.44
N LYS A 60 -15.22 9.88 1.32
CA LYS A 60 -14.98 10.58 0.06
C LYS A 60 -13.53 10.37 -0.36
N PHE A 61 -13.31 10.08 -1.64
CA PHE A 61 -11.95 10.02 -2.18
C PHE A 61 -11.26 11.37 -1.98
N HIS A 62 -10.06 11.34 -1.40
CA HIS A 62 -9.29 12.55 -1.09
C HIS A 62 -8.09 12.68 -2.03
N SER A 63 -7.21 11.68 -2.04
CA SER A 63 -6.04 11.67 -2.92
C SER A 63 -5.40 10.30 -3.09
N THR A 64 -4.62 10.18 -4.16
CA THR A 64 -3.66 9.09 -4.37
C THR A 64 -2.24 9.64 -4.37
N SER A 65 -1.30 8.84 -3.92
CA SER A 65 0.14 9.12 -4.04
C SER A 65 0.87 7.84 -4.39
N TRP A 66 1.91 7.96 -5.22
CA TRP A 66 2.66 6.83 -5.76
C TRP A 66 4.13 7.19 -5.92
N GLY A 67 5.01 6.24 -5.59
CA GLY A 67 6.44 6.29 -5.88
C GLY A 67 6.95 4.88 -6.14
N GLU A 68 7.65 4.68 -7.26
CA GLU A 68 8.30 3.40 -7.52
C GLU A 68 9.55 3.24 -6.65
N VAL A 69 9.65 2.11 -5.94
CA VAL A 69 10.87 1.75 -5.18
C VAL A 69 11.77 0.85 -6.02
N ASN A 70 11.17 -0.14 -6.70
CA ASN A 70 11.83 -1.00 -7.67
C ASN A 70 10.78 -1.66 -8.59
N ALA A 71 11.22 -2.54 -9.50
CA ALA A 71 10.39 -3.23 -10.48
C ALA A 71 9.23 -4.09 -9.92
N THR A 72 9.18 -4.29 -8.60
CA THR A 72 8.17 -5.11 -7.91
C THR A 72 7.55 -4.44 -6.68
N VAL A 73 8.10 -3.32 -6.21
CA VAL A 73 7.65 -2.61 -5.01
C VAL A 73 7.40 -1.14 -5.34
N ALA A 74 6.26 -0.64 -4.89
CA ALA A 74 5.98 0.78 -4.85
C ALA A 74 5.64 1.24 -3.43
N GLU A 75 5.89 2.50 -3.15
CA GLU A 75 5.30 3.24 -2.05
C GLU A 75 4.01 3.89 -2.55
N ALA A 76 2.89 3.55 -1.93
CA ALA A 76 1.59 4.04 -2.35
C ALA A 76 0.75 4.49 -1.15
N ALA A 77 -0.02 5.55 -1.35
CA ALA A 77 -1.07 5.95 -0.43
C ALA A 77 -2.36 6.13 -1.22
N CYS A 78 -3.44 5.68 -0.61
CA CYS A 78 -4.76 5.89 -1.12
C CYS A 78 -5.65 6.40 0.00
N ARG A 79 -5.97 7.69 -0.04
CA ARG A 79 -6.55 8.43 1.08
C ARG A 79 -8.02 8.72 0.80
N TRP A 80 -8.83 8.46 1.81
CA TRP A 80 -10.23 8.86 1.85
C TRP A 80 -10.52 9.61 3.12
N GLU A 81 -11.42 10.57 3.01
CA GLU A 81 -11.84 11.46 4.09
C GLU A 81 -13.27 11.11 4.52
N SER A 82 -13.47 10.92 5.82
CA SER A 82 -14.79 10.70 6.42
C SER A 82 -15.52 12.02 6.68
N SER A 83 -16.81 11.94 6.99
CA SER A 83 -17.65 13.13 7.25
C SER A 83 -17.22 13.97 8.46
N ASP A 84 -16.48 13.36 9.39
CA ASP A 84 -15.87 13.99 10.56
C ASP A 84 -14.44 14.50 10.29
N GLY A 85 -13.97 14.44 9.04
CA GLY A 85 -12.72 15.06 8.58
C GLY A 85 -11.46 14.19 8.80
N TYR A 86 -11.59 12.95 9.26
CA TYR A 86 -10.46 12.05 9.39
C TYR A 86 -10.08 11.45 8.03
N THR A 87 -8.79 11.46 7.73
CA THR A 87 -8.25 10.80 6.54
C THR A 87 -7.70 9.43 6.90
N THR A 88 -8.05 8.40 6.12
CA THR A 88 -7.56 7.03 6.28
C THR A 88 -6.88 6.54 5.01
N ASN A 89 -5.77 5.83 5.15
CA ASN A 89 -5.07 5.18 4.04
C ASN A 89 -5.50 3.72 3.87
N PHE A 90 -5.91 3.32 2.65
CA PHE A 90 -6.25 1.93 2.30
C PHE A 90 -5.33 1.30 1.24
N ALA A 91 -4.13 1.81 1.02
CA ALA A 91 -3.20 1.30 -0.01
C ALA A 91 -3.01 -0.23 0.04
N GLY A 92 -2.81 -0.82 1.22
CA GLY A 92 -2.71 -2.28 1.38
C GLY A 92 -3.96 -3.05 0.96
N SER A 93 -5.16 -2.51 1.25
CA SER A 93 -6.44 -3.15 0.85
C SER A 93 -6.67 -3.06 -0.67
N ILE A 94 -6.28 -1.94 -1.28
CA ILE A 94 -6.36 -1.73 -2.73
C ILE A 94 -5.37 -2.66 -3.44
N ALA A 95 -4.13 -2.73 -2.95
CA ALA A 95 -3.13 -3.65 -3.46
C ALA A 95 -3.63 -5.11 -3.41
N ALA A 96 -4.22 -5.54 -2.29
CA ALA A 96 -4.81 -6.87 -2.17
C ALA A 96 -5.91 -7.14 -3.20
N LYS A 97 -6.78 -6.16 -3.49
CA LYS A 97 -7.81 -6.30 -4.54
C LYS A 97 -7.25 -6.43 -5.95
N LEU A 98 -6.07 -5.88 -6.18
CA LEU A 98 -5.34 -6.02 -7.44
C LEU A 98 -4.49 -7.29 -7.49
N GLY A 99 -4.54 -8.14 -6.46
CA GLY A 99 -3.72 -9.36 -6.34
C GLY A 99 -2.30 -9.10 -5.84
N GLY A 100 -1.98 -7.86 -5.46
CA GLY A 100 -0.75 -7.50 -4.76
C GLY A 100 -0.86 -7.70 -3.25
N ALA A 101 0.08 -7.15 -2.50
CA ALA A 101 0.05 -7.20 -1.03
C ALA A 101 0.80 -6.03 -0.40
N GLN A 102 0.48 -5.68 0.84
CA GLN A 102 1.30 -4.76 1.62
C GLN A 102 2.58 -5.45 2.09
N VAL A 103 3.73 -4.79 1.96
CA VAL A 103 5.01 -5.28 2.48
C VAL A 103 4.94 -5.42 4.00
N GLY A 104 5.40 -6.55 4.53
CA GLY A 104 5.38 -6.82 5.98
C GLY A 104 4.05 -7.35 6.51
N VAL A 105 3.00 -7.41 5.68
CA VAL A 105 1.75 -8.13 5.99
C VAL A 105 1.82 -9.50 5.32
N PRO A 106 1.62 -10.61 6.05
CA PRO A 106 1.59 -11.93 5.42
C PRO A 106 0.48 -11.98 4.37
N VAL A 107 0.85 -12.31 3.14
CA VAL A 107 -0.11 -12.52 2.04
C VAL A 107 -1.00 -13.69 2.46
N PRO A 108 -2.34 -13.54 2.52
CA PRO A 108 -3.20 -14.69 2.76
C PRO A 108 -2.94 -15.73 1.66
N PRO A 109 -2.86 -17.03 2.00
CA PRO A 109 -2.66 -18.07 0.99
C PRO A 109 -3.75 -17.94 -0.07
N GLU A 110 -3.35 -17.86 -1.34
CA GLU A 110 -4.24 -17.87 -2.49
C GLU A 110 -5.21 -19.07 -2.36
N VAL A 111 -6.52 -18.83 -2.49
CA VAL A 111 -7.58 -19.86 -2.45
C VAL A 111 -7.86 -20.35 -3.86
#